data_AF-A0A1G2M621-F1
#
_entry.id   AF-A0A1G2M621-F1
#
_cell.length_a   1.000
_cell.length_b   1.000
_cell.length_c   1.000
_cell.angle_alpha   90.00
_cell.angle_beta   90.00
_cell.angle_gamma   90.00
#
_symmetry.space_group_name_H-M   'P 1'
#
loop_
_entity.id
_entity.type
_entity.pdbx_description
1 polymer ?
#
loop_
_entity_poly.entity_id
_entity_poly.type
_entity_poly.pdbx_seq_one_letter_code
_entity_poly.pdbx_strand_id
1 'polypeptide(L)'
;MSEETTGGEQVAVKRRSGGIRFVVIILIIVVIALLGFYFMKQADGAVAIVNSEKITQGEYDLRYAQLAASIVSQGRSATTTEMQTAIKQQVVDTLISETLILQAARKEGIKQNNEEIDALFSQNKTQFGDTAAFEKALKDQGFSQKTFKDALVRNNIVQQYLSKHVDLTSAKATDAEIRSFYDQAALESSNVPPLSEVRTQVENQIIQQKQQLLISNYVNLLRASSTIETLIK
;
A
#
# COMPACT_ATOMS: atom_id res chain seq x y z
N MET A 1 73.23 15.17 55.79
CA MET A 1 73.15 15.20 54.32
C MET A 1 72.21 14.08 53.92
N SER A 2 70.92 14.35 53.77
CA SER A 2 70.27 14.86 52.53
C SER A 2 70.36 13.77 51.45
N GLU A 3 69.28 13.22 50.91
CA GLU A 3 68.13 13.93 50.33
C GLU A 3 66.80 13.17 50.49
N GLU A 4 65.73 13.94 50.37
CA GLU A 4 64.32 13.59 50.42
C GLU A 4 63.72 13.57 48.99
N THR A 5 62.50 13.04 48.87
CA THR A 5 61.54 13.10 47.73
C THR A 5 61.75 12.04 46.63
N THR A 6 60.74 11.34 46.09
CA THR A 6 59.30 11.57 45.87
C THR A 6 58.64 10.17 45.66
N GLY A 7 57.44 9.85 46.18
CA GLY A 7 56.15 10.27 45.63
C GLY A 7 55.74 9.43 44.41
N GLY A 8 54.83 8.45 44.58
CA GLY A 8 54.38 7.61 43.45
C GLY A 8 53.31 6.58 43.82
N GLU A 9 52.07 6.98 43.64
CA GLU A 9 50.81 6.36 44.02
C GLU A 9 50.32 5.28 43.02
N GLN A 10 49.47 4.38 43.53
CA GLN A 10 48.30 3.76 42.87
C GLN A 10 48.43 2.49 41.99
N VAL A 11 47.89 1.42 42.60
CA VAL A 11 46.83 0.51 42.12
C VAL A 11 47.09 -0.31 40.84
N ALA A 12 47.42 -1.58 41.07
CA ALA A 12 47.21 -2.66 40.12
C ALA A 12 45.71 -2.88 39.83
N VAL A 13 45.18 -2.29 38.75
CA VAL A 13 43.88 -2.69 38.20
C VAL A 13 44.09 -3.78 37.15
N LYS A 14 43.86 -5.02 37.58
CA LYS A 14 43.79 -6.22 36.74
C LYS A 14 42.63 -6.09 35.75
N ARG A 15 42.91 -5.71 34.49
CA ARG A 15 41.95 -5.72 33.38
C ARG A 15 41.46 -7.14 33.09
N ARG A 16 40.28 -7.51 33.58
CA ARG A 16 39.47 -8.62 33.05
C ARG A 16 38.46 -8.05 32.04
N SER A 17 38.88 -7.83 30.79
CA SER A 17 38.02 -7.25 29.74
C SER A 17 37.54 -8.23 28.66
N GLY A 18 37.91 -9.52 28.76
CA GLY A 18 37.50 -10.55 27.79
C GLY A 18 36.06 -11.05 27.97
N GLY A 19 35.63 -11.26 29.21
CA GLY A 19 34.31 -11.83 29.50
C GLY A 19 33.15 -10.88 29.16
N ILE A 20 33.30 -9.59 29.44
CA ILE A 20 32.24 -8.58 29.18
C ILE A 20 32.01 -8.43 27.67
N ARG A 21 33.07 -8.44 26.85
CA ARG A 21 32.95 -8.36 25.39
C ARG A 21 32.24 -9.58 24.80
N PHE A 22 32.54 -10.78 25.30
CA PHE A 22 31.85 -12.01 24.89
C PHE A 22 30.36 -12.01 25.30
N VAL A 23 30.04 -11.55 26.50
CA VAL A 23 28.65 -11.47 26.99
C VAL A 23 27.81 -10.47 26.17
N VAL A 24 28.38 -9.32 25.81
CA VAL A 24 27.69 -8.32 24.96
C VAL A 24 27.43 -8.87 23.54
N ILE A 25 28.40 -9.57 22.95
CA ILE A 25 28.23 -10.19 21.62
C ILE A 25 27.15 -11.29 21.67
N ILE A 26 27.14 -12.12 22.71
CA ILE A 26 26.11 -13.16 22.89
C ILE A 26 24.73 -12.52 23.07
N LEU A 27 24.60 -11.44 23.85
CA LEU A 27 23.34 -10.72 24.00
C LEU A 27 22.84 -10.12 22.67
N ILE A 28 23.74 -9.56 21.85
CA ILE A 28 23.38 -9.03 20.52
C ILE A 28 22.93 -10.17 19.60
N ILE A 29 23.63 -11.31 19.58
CA ILE A 29 23.25 -12.47 18.77
C ILE A 29 21.91 -13.05 19.23
N VAL A 30 21.65 -13.10 20.55
CA VAL A 30 20.36 -13.55 21.10
C VAL A 30 19.26 -12.57 20.75
N VAL A 31 19.50 -11.26 20.79
CA VAL A 31 18.52 -10.25 20.35
C VAL A 31 18.25 -10.37 18.84
N ILE A 32 19.28 -10.55 18.01
CA ILE A 32 19.12 -10.76 16.56
C ILE A 32 18.40 -12.08 16.27
N ALA A 33 18.68 -13.15 17.02
CA ALA A 33 18.01 -14.44 16.86
C ALA A 33 16.56 -14.39 17.36
N LEU A 34 16.26 -13.65 18.43
CA LEU A 34 14.90 -13.41 18.92
C LEU A 34 14.12 -12.50 17.99
N LEU A 35 14.75 -11.47 17.41
CA LEU A 35 14.17 -10.65 16.36
C LEU A 35 13.92 -11.51 15.11
N GLY A 36 14.90 -12.29 14.66
CA GLY A 36 14.77 -13.21 13.52
C GLY A 36 13.68 -14.26 13.73
N PHE A 37 13.57 -14.84 14.93
CA PHE A 37 12.51 -15.79 15.28
C PHE A 37 11.13 -15.10 15.39
N TYR A 38 11.08 -13.87 15.91
CA TYR A 38 9.87 -13.06 15.92
C TYR A 38 9.42 -12.71 14.50
N PHE A 39 10.33 -12.33 13.60
CA PHE A 39 10.06 -12.10 12.18
C PHE A 39 9.63 -13.39 11.47
N MET A 40 10.30 -14.52 11.73
CA MET A 40 9.97 -15.81 11.11
C MET A 40 8.60 -16.35 11.55
N LYS A 41 8.24 -16.20 12.82
CA LYS A 41 6.90 -16.53 13.32
C LYS A 41 5.84 -15.52 12.88
N GLN A 42 6.25 -14.31 12.51
CA GLN A 42 5.36 -13.31 11.94
C GLN A 42 5.05 -13.55 10.45
N ALA A 43 5.88 -14.28 9.69
CA ALA A 43 5.65 -14.50 8.26
C ALA A 43 4.52 -15.51 7.93
N ASP A 44 4.07 -16.31 8.90
CA ASP A 44 3.07 -17.37 8.66
C ASP A 44 1.71 -16.76 8.27
N GLY A 45 1.22 -17.07 7.06
CA GLY A 45 -0.05 -16.55 6.52
C GLY A 45 -0.03 -15.11 5.98
N ALA A 46 1.15 -14.51 5.77
CA ALA A 46 1.32 -13.20 5.15
C ALA A 46 1.80 -13.30 3.69
N VAL A 47 1.35 -12.39 2.84
CA VAL A 47 1.80 -12.27 1.44
C VAL A 47 2.89 -11.22 1.25
N ALA A 48 2.95 -10.24 2.15
CA ALA A 48 3.99 -9.23 2.20
C ALA A 48 4.04 -8.61 3.60
N ILE A 49 5.19 -8.03 3.94
CA ILE A 49 5.42 -7.26 5.17
C ILE A 49 5.90 -5.87 4.76
N VAL A 50 5.23 -4.84 5.25
CA VAL A 50 5.56 -3.43 5.01
C VAL A 50 5.95 -2.81 6.35
N ASN A 51 7.23 -2.54 6.52
CA ASN A 51 7.89 -2.17 7.76
C ASN A 51 7.70 -3.24 8.85
N SER A 52 6.61 -3.18 9.60
CA SER A 52 6.26 -4.19 10.61
C SER A 52 4.79 -4.61 10.54
N GLU A 53 4.06 -4.15 9.51
CA GLU A 53 2.67 -4.50 9.28
C GLU A 53 2.58 -5.57 8.20
N LYS A 54 1.80 -6.62 8.49
CA LYS A 54 1.59 -7.72 7.55
C LYS A 54 0.42 -7.42 6.64
N ILE A 55 0.58 -7.78 5.38
CA ILE A 55 -0.52 -7.95 4.45
C ILE A 55 -0.88 -9.43 4.48
N THR A 56 -2.10 -9.74 4.92
CA THR A 56 -2.53 -11.12 5.16
C THR A 56 -2.93 -11.85 3.88
N GLN A 57 -2.86 -13.18 3.89
CA GLN A 57 -3.37 -14.00 2.79
C GLN A 57 -4.86 -13.73 2.50
N GLY A 58 -5.68 -13.54 3.54
CA GLY A 58 -7.11 -13.28 3.36
C GLY A 58 -7.41 -11.96 2.65
N GLU A 59 -6.67 -10.89 2.97
CA GLU A 59 -6.79 -9.61 2.24
C GLU A 59 -6.37 -9.73 0.79
N TYR A 60 -5.29 -10.46 0.56
CA TYR A 60 -4.78 -10.75 -0.77
C TYR A 60 -5.79 -11.56 -1.60
N ASP A 61 -6.32 -12.65 -1.06
CA ASP A 61 -7.27 -13.52 -1.76
C ASP A 61 -8.54 -12.76 -2.14
N LEU A 62 -9.04 -11.91 -1.23
CA LEU A 62 -10.20 -11.07 -1.49
C LEU A 62 -9.94 -10.09 -2.65
N ARG A 63 -8.80 -9.39 -2.63
CA ARG A 63 -8.43 -8.45 -3.70
C ARG A 63 -8.15 -9.14 -5.03
N TYR A 64 -7.53 -10.32 -4.98
CA TYR A 64 -7.29 -11.16 -6.15
C TYR A 64 -8.61 -11.58 -6.80
N ALA A 65 -9.56 -12.10 -6.01
CA ALA A 65 -10.87 -12.51 -6.52
C ALA A 65 -11.62 -11.33 -7.16
N GLN A 66 -11.56 -10.15 -6.54
CA GLN A 66 -12.18 -8.92 -7.06
C GLN A 66 -11.57 -8.48 -8.40
N LEU A 67 -10.23 -8.44 -8.49
CA LEU A 67 -9.55 -8.06 -9.73
C LEU A 67 -9.78 -9.08 -10.85
N ALA A 68 -9.69 -10.38 -10.52
CA ALA A 68 -9.96 -11.45 -11.48
C ALA A 68 -11.40 -11.39 -12.01
N ALA A 69 -12.39 -11.17 -11.14
CA ALA A 69 -13.79 -11.02 -11.55
C ALA A 69 -14.00 -9.80 -12.46
N SER A 70 -13.33 -8.68 -12.16
CA SER A 70 -13.38 -7.49 -13.02
C SER A 70 -12.80 -7.76 -14.42
N ILE A 71 -11.67 -8.46 -14.51
CA ILE A 71 -11.05 -8.82 -15.79
C ILE A 71 -11.97 -9.74 -16.61
N VAL A 72 -12.60 -10.73 -15.96
CA VAL A 72 -13.57 -11.63 -16.61
C VAL A 72 -14.79 -10.85 -17.11
N SER A 73 -15.31 -9.89 -16.33
CA SER A 73 -16.45 -9.06 -16.75
C SER A 73 -16.15 -8.17 -17.96
N GLN A 74 -14.87 -7.87 -18.21
CA GLN A 74 -14.41 -7.13 -19.38
C GLN A 74 -14.20 -8.04 -20.61
N GLY A 75 -14.63 -9.31 -20.54
CA GLY A 75 -14.50 -10.28 -21.63
C GLY A 75 -13.08 -10.82 -21.81
N ARG A 76 -12.17 -10.57 -20.86
CA ARG A 76 -10.79 -11.05 -20.91
C ARG A 76 -10.64 -12.31 -20.08
N SER A 77 -9.81 -13.25 -20.56
CA SER A 77 -9.53 -14.47 -19.80
C SER A 77 -8.51 -14.20 -18.70
N ALA A 78 -8.89 -14.44 -17.44
CA ALA A 78 -8.00 -14.43 -16.29
C ALA A 78 -7.29 -15.78 -16.06
N THR A 79 -7.44 -16.76 -16.98
CA THR A 79 -7.00 -18.15 -16.74
C THR A 79 -5.61 -18.48 -17.28
N THR A 80 -5.00 -17.62 -18.11
CA THR A 80 -3.64 -17.85 -18.60
C THR A 80 -2.63 -17.63 -17.46
N THR A 81 -1.55 -18.43 -17.44
CA THR A 81 -0.51 -18.33 -16.38
C THR A 81 0.13 -16.95 -16.32
N GLU A 82 0.38 -16.32 -17.46
CA GLU A 82 0.91 -14.96 -17.55
C GLU A 82 -0.06 -13.94 -16.94
N MET A 83 -1.35 -14.02 -17.28
CA MET A 83 -2.36 -13.12 -16.73
C MET A 83 -2.53 -13.32 -15.22
N GLN A 84 -2.55 -14.56 -14.76
CA GLN A 84 -2.57 -14.86 -13.32
C GLN A 84 -1.38 -14.23 -12.61
N THR A 85 -0.17 -14.39 -13.15
CA THR A 85 1.05 -13.80 -12.57
C THR A 85 0.96 -12.27 -12.52
N ALA A 86 0.47 -11.64 -13.59
CA ALA A 86 0.24 -10.19 -13.62
C ALA A 86 -0.78 -9.73 -12.56
N ILE A 87 -1.90 -10.45 -12.41
CA ILE A 87 -2.93 -10.17 -11.38
C ILE A 87 -2.31 -10.31 -9.99
N LYS A 88 -1.58 -11.39 -9.71
CA LYS A 88 -0.93 -11.62 -8.41
C LYS A 88 -0.02 -10.45 -8.04
N GLN A 89 0.86 -10.05 -8.97
CA GLN A 89 1.79 -8.96 -8.77
C GLN A 89 1.05 -7.63 -8.54
N GLN A 90 0.07 -7.32 -9.39
CA GLN A 90 -0.72 -6.10 -9.27
C GLN A 90 -1.46 -6.00 -7.93
N VAL A 91 -2.01 -7.11 -7.43
CA VAL A 91 -2.71 -7.15 -6.14
C VAL A 91 -1.74 -6.88 -4.99
N VAL A 92 -0.59 -7.56 -4.95
CA VAL A 92 0.43 -7.32 -3.92
C VAL A 92 0.91 -5.89 -3.95
N ASP A 93 1.21 -5.35 -5.15
CA ASP A 93 1.69 -3.98 -5.28
C ASP A 93 0.66 -2.94 -4.84
N THR A 94 -0.62 -3.19 -5.14
CA THR A 94 -1.72 -2.33 -4.68
C THR A 94 -1.82 -2.36 -3.16
N LEU A 95 -1.79 -3.55 -2.55
CA LEU A 95 -1.87 -3.70 -1.11
C LEU A 95 -0.69 -3.04 -0.40
N ILE A 96 0.54 -3.23 -0.90
CA ILE A 96 1.73 -2.56 -0.36
C ILE A 96 1.59 -1.04 -0.42
N SER A 97 1.16 -0.52 -1.57
CA SER A 97 0.98 0.93 -1.76
C SER A 97 -0.07 1.50 -0.80
N GLU A 98 -1.20 0.81 -0.65
CA GLU A 98 -2.25 1.17 0.31
C GLU A 98 -1.73 1.14 1.76
N THR A 99 -1.01 0.08 2.14
CA THR A 99 -0.43 -0.04 3.49
C THR A 99 0.55 1.09 3.78
N LEU A 100 1.41 1.46 2.83
CA LEU A 100 2.34 2.58 2.99
C LEU A 100 1.62 3.91 3.23
N ILE A 101 0.57 4.18 2.44
CA ILE A 101 -0.25 5.38 2.60
C ILE A 101 -0.93 5.37 3.98
N LEU A 102 -1.54 4.25 4.38
CA LEU A 102 -2.19 4.12 5.68
C LEU A 102 -1.21 4.31 6.84
N GLN A 103 0.00 3.77 6.75
CA GLN A 103 1.05 3.98 7.74
C GLN A 103 1.45 5.46 7.84
N ALA A 104 1.62 6.13 6.71
CA ALA A 104 1.96 7.55 6.69
C ALA A 104 0.81 8.42 7.26
N ALA A 105 -0.44 8.12 6.88
CA ALA A 105 -1.62 8.77 7.43
C ALA A 105 -1.73 8.61 8.95
N ARG A 106 -1.45 7.40 9.48
CA ARG A 106 -1.42 7.14 10.93
C ARG A 106 -0.33 7.93 11.64
N LYS A 107 0.87 8.07 11.04
CA LYS A 107 1.97 8.88 11.60
C LYS A 107 1.57 10.35 11.74
N GLU A 108 0.74 10.86 10.84
CA GLU A 108 0.21 12.23 10.89
C GLU A 108 -1.07 12.37 11.72
N GLY A 109 -1.54 11.28 12.35
CA GLY A 109 -2.72 11.31 13.18
C GLY A 109 -4.02 11.52 12.40
N ILE A 110 -4.07 11.20 11.11
CA ILE A 110 -5.33 11.14 10.37
C ILE A 110 -6.18 10.01 10.96
N LYS A 111 -7.35 10.37 11.49
CA LYS A 111 -8.28 9.44 12.14
C LYS A 111 -9.50 9.21 11.27
N GLN A 112 -10.13 8.05 11.47
CA GLN A 112 -11.44 7.77 10.89
C GLN A 112 -12.49 8.73 11.45
N ASN A 113 -13.37 9.22 10.59
CA ASN A 113 -14.57 9.94 10.98
C ASN A 113 -15.77 8.99 10.88
N ASN A 114 -16.21 8.43 12.01
CA ASN A 114 -17.27 7.41 12.01
C ASN A 114 -18.57 7.90 11.36
N GLU A 115 -18.93 9.18 11.55
CA GLU A 115 -20.15 9.76 10.97
C GLU A 115 -20.07 9.80 9.44
N GLU A 116 -18.91 10.18 8.92
CA GLU A 116 -18.65 10.18 7.48
C GLU A 116 -18.65 8.75 6.91
N ILE A 117 -18.09 7.78 7.63
CA ILE A 117 -18.10 6.37 7.21
C ILE A 117 -19.52 5.79 7.22
N ASP A 118 -20.33 6.10 8.23
CA ASP A 118 -21.72 5.65 8.28
C ASP A 118 -22.58 6.33 7.21
N ALA A 119 -22.30 7.59 6.88
CA ALA A 119 -22.90 8.28 5.75
C ALA A 119 -22.53 7.62 4.42
N LEU A 120 -21.23 7.34 4.19
CA LEU A 120 -20.75 6.63 3.01
C LEU A 120 -21.37 5.23 2.89
N PHE A 121 -21.44 4.49 4.00
CA PHE A 121 -22.06 3.17 4.03
C PHE A 121 -23.55 3.24 3.67
N SER A 122 -24.27 4.21 4.23
CA SER A 122 -25.69 4.43 3.94
C SER A 122 -25.92 4.84 2.49
N GLN A 123 -25.08 5.74 1.95
CA GLN A 123 -25.13 6.15 0.56
C GLN A 123 -24.87 4.98 -0.40
N ASN A 124 -23.89 4.12 -0.09
CA ASN A 124 -23.65 2.90 -0.87
C ASN A 124 -24.86 1.97 -0.82
N LYS A 125 -25.48 1.80 0.36
CA LYS A 125 -26.69 0.99 0.51
C LYS A 125 -27.86 1.52 -0.31
N THR A 126 -28.05 2.84 -0.42
CA THR A 126 -29.14 3.45 -1.21
C THR A 126 -29.00 3.28 -2.73
N GLN A 127 -27.81 2.91 -3.23
CA GLN A 127 -27.64 2.56 -4.64
C GLN A 127 -28.30 1.22 -4.99
N PHE A 128 -28.68 0.44 -3.97
CA PHE A 128 -29.39 -0.81 -4.11
C PHE A 128 -30.87 -0.59 -3.78
N GLY A 129 -31.75 -1.24 -4.54
CA GLY A 129 -33.20 -1.10 -4.35
C GLY A 129 -33.67 -1.50 -2.95
N ASP A 130 -33.00 -2.49 -2.33
CA ASP A 130 -33.30 -2.92 -0.97
C ASP A 130 -32.05 -3.45 -0.22
N THR A 131 -32.24 -3.76 1.07
CA THR A 131 -31.16 -4.27 1.93
C THR A 131 -30.69 -5.66 1.51
N ALA A 132 -31.58 -6.52 1.01
CA ALA A 132 -31.23 -7.88 0.62
C ALA A 132 -30.35 -7.88 -0.65
N ALA A 133 -30.65 -7.01 -1.61
CA ALA A 133 -29.84 -6.78 -2.80
C ALA A 133 -28.45 -6.25 -2.43
N PHE A 134 -28.35 -5.32 -1.49
CA PHE A 134 -27.07 -4.83 -0.98
C PHE A 134 -26.26 -5.95 -0.30
N GLU A 135 -26.87 -6.72 0.60
CA GLU A 135 -26.19 -7.82 1.30
C GLU A 135 -25.75 -8.92 0.34
N LYS A 136 -26.57 -9.24 -0.67
CA LYS A 136 -26.19 -10.16 -1.73
C LYS A 136 -24.99 -9.64 -2.51
N ALA A 137 -24.99 -8.36 -2.90
CA ALA A 137 -23.88 -7.76 -3.63
C ALA A 137 -22.57 -7.77 -2.82
N LEU A 138 -22.64 -7.48 -1.51
CA LEU A 138 -21.48 -7.60 -0.62
C LEU A 138 -20.96 -9.04 -0.62
N LYS A 139 -21.85 -10.02 -0.44
CA LYS A 139 -21.48 -11.43 -0.40
C LYS A 139 -20.86 -11.90 -1.73
N ASP A 140 -21.43 -11.49 -2.86
CA ASP A 140 -20.92 -11.80 -4.20
C ASP A 140 -19.51 -11.22 -4.41
N GLN A 141 -19.20 -10.10 -3.75
CA GLN A 141 -17.87 -9.47 -3.74
C GLN A 141 -16.94 -9.98 -2.63
N GLY A 142 -17.36 -10.97 -1.84
CA GLY A 142 -16.59 -11.54 -0.73
C GLY A 142 -16.56 -10.70 0.55
N PHE A 143 -17.43 -9.70 0.67
CA PHE A 143 -17.54 -8.85 1.85
C PHE A 143 -18.65 -9.30 2.81
N SER A 144 -18.38 -9.07 4.10
CA SER A 144 -19.40 -8.87 5.14
C SER A 144 -19.66 -7.37 5.33
N GLN A 145 -20.75 -6.99 5.98
CA GLN A 145 -20.99 -5.57 6.30
C GLN A 145 -19.84 -4.94 7.09
N LYS A 146 -19.27 -5.68 8.06
CA LYS A 146 -18.13 -5.22 8.86
C LYS A 146 -16.90 -4.97 7.99
N THR A 147 -16.51 -5.96 7.18
CA THR A 147 -15.31 -5.86 6.33
C THR A 147 -15.47 -4.81 5.22
N PHE A 148 -16.71 -4.58 4.75
CA PHE A 148 -17.01 -3.47 3.85
C PHE A 148 -16.86 -2.12 4.54
N LYS A 149 -17.39 -1.95 5.77
CA LYS A 149 -17.14 -0.72 6.56
C LYS A 149 -15.65 -0.49 6.81
N ASP A 150 -14.89 -1.54 7.16
CA ASP A 150 -13.44 -1.44 7.35
C ASP A 150 -12.73 -0.99 6.05
N ALA A 151 -13.21 -1.45 4.88
CA ALA A 151 -12.70 -1.01 3.59
C ALA A 151 -13.06 0.47 3.29
N LEU A 152 -14.25 0.93 3.67
CA LEU A 152 -14.64 2.35 3.56
C LEU A 152 -13.75 3.23 4.43
N VAL A 153 -13.46 2.81 5.67
CA VAL A 153 -12.54 3.50 6.58
C VAL A 153 -11.17 3.67 5.93
N ARG A 154 -10.59 2.56 5.45
CA ARG A 154 -9.27 2.58 4.79
C ARG A 154 -9.25 3.50 3.59
N ASN A 155 -10.24 3.38 2.70
CA ASN A 155 -10.33 4.22 1.50
C ASN A 155 -10.45 5.70 1.87
N ASN A 156 -11.32 6.03 2.83
CA ASN A 156 -11.48 7.40 3.29
C ASN A 156 -10.17 7.99 3.85
N ILE A 157 -9.42 7.24 4.67
CA ILE A 157 -8.12 7.67 5.18
C ILE A 157 -7.11 7.88 4.04
N VAL A 158 -7.07 6.97 3.08
CA VAL A 158 -6.20 7.07 1.88
C VAL A 158 -6.53 8.35 1.10
N GLN A 159 -7.82 8.63 0.85
CA GLN A 159 -8.25 9.84 0.13
C GLN A 159 -7.91 11.12 0.89
N GLN A 160 -8.16 11.15 2.20
CA GLN A 160 -7.79 12.29 3.06
C GLN A 160 -6.29 12.54 3.07
N TYR A 161 -5.49 11.48 3.04
CA TYR A 161 -4.03 11.60 3.02
C TYR A 161 -3.54 12.09 1.65
N LEU A 162 -3.96 11.44 0.56
CA LEU A 162 -3.54 11.81 -0.78
C LEU A 162 -3.96 13.23 -1.15
N SER A 163 -5.17 13.67 -0.77
CA SER A 163 -5.62 15.05 -1.02
C SER A 163 -4.77 16.12 -0.32
N LYS A 164 -4.08 15.77 0.79
CA LYS A 164 -3.19 16.69 1.51
C LYS A 164 -1.77 16.72 0.95
N HIS A 165 -1.30 15.61 0.37
CA HIS A 165 0.11 15.42 -0.01
C HIS A 165 0.37 15.36 -1.51
N VAL A 166 -0.68 15.13 -2.30
CA VAL A 166 -0.60 15.03 -3.75
C VAL A 166 -1.55 16.06 -4.35
N ASP A 167 -1.00 17.04 -5.06
CA ASP A 167 -1.81 18.03 -5.76
C ASP A 167 -2.43 17.42 -7.02
N LEU A 168 -3.54 16.70 -6.84
CA LEU A 168 -4.32 16.11 -7.94
C LEU A 168 -4.98 17.15 -8.84
N THR A 169 -5.06 18.42 -8.42
CA THR A 169 -5.64 19.52 -9.21
C THR A 169 -4.66 20.10 -10.23
N SER A 170 -3.37 19.83 -10.05
CA SER A 170 -2.32 20.12 -11.04
C SER A 170 -2.46 19.28 -12.31
N ALA A 171 -3.12 18.11 -12.23
CA ALA A 171 -3.37 17.25 -13.37
C ALA A 171 -4.41 17.87 -14.31
N LYS A 172 -3.92 18.46 -15.40
CA LYS A 172 -4.74 19.06 -16.46
C LYS A 172 -4.40 18.43 -17.80
N ALA A 173 -5.40 18.23 -18.66
CA ALA A 173 -5.17 17.81 -20.04
C ALA A 173 -4.91 19.04 -20.91
N THR A 174 -3.85 18.99 -21.72
CA THR A 174 -3.60 19.99 -22.75
C THR A 174 -4.30 19.60 -24.05
N ASP A 175 -4.61 20.58 -24.91
CA ASP A 175 -5.19 20.30 -26.23
C ASP A 175 -4.30 19.38 -27.08
N ALA A 176 -2.97 19.48 -26.92
CA ALA A 176 -2.01 18.62 -27.62
C ALA A 176 -2.13 17.16 -27.16
N GLU A 177 -2.26 16.92 -25.86
CA GLU A 177 -2.45 15.57 -25.31
C GLU A 177 -3.80 14.99 -25.69
N ILE A 178 -4.86 15.80 -25.68
CA ILE A 178 -6.21 15.39 -26.13
C ILE A 178 -6.17 14.94 -27.59
N ARG A 179 -5.55 15.73 -28.46
CA ARG A 179 -5.37 15.38 -29.88
C ARG A 179 -4.53 14.12 -30.04
N SER A 180 -3.37 14.05 -29.38
CA SER A 180 -2.48 12.89 -29.45
C SER A 180 -3.16 11.60 -28.98
N PHE A 181 -3.92 11.65 -27.89
CA PHE A 181 -4.64 10.49 -27.38
C PHE A 181 -5.74 10.04 -28.35
N TYR A 182 -6.48 10.99 -28.92
CA TYR A 182 -7.52 10.70 -29.91
C TYR A 182 -6.94 10.11 -31.20
N ASP A 183 -5.87 10.71 -31.72
CA ASP A 183 -5.21 10.24 -32.94
C ASP A 183 -4.68 8.81 -32.75
N GLN A 184 -4.11 8.50 -31.58
CA GLN A 184 -3.68 7.15 -31.25
C GLN A 184 -4.85 6.16 -31.21
N ALA A 185 -5.98 6.52 -30.58
CA ALA A 185 -7.16 5.67 -30.56
C ALA A 185 -7.75 5.44 -31.97
N ALA A 186 -7.73 6.46 -32.83
CA ALA A 186 -8.19 6.37 -34.21
C ALA A 186 -7.27 5.51 -35.11
N LEU A 187 -5.99 5.36 -34.74
CA LEU A 187 -5.09 4.41 -35.39
C LEU A 187 -5.39 2.96 -34.99
N GLU A 188 -5.79 2.73 -33.74
CA GLU A 188 -6.10 1.40 -33.20
C GLU A 188 -7.50 0.89 -33.62
N SER A 189 -8.44 1.79 -33.88
CA SER A 189 -9.82 1.46 -34.22
C SER A 189 -10.38 2.37 -35.30
N SER A 190 -11.00 1.79 -36.32
CA SER A 190 -11.65 2.54 -37.41
C SER A 190 -12.99 3.18 -37.04
N ASN A 191 -13.55 2.86 -35.86
CA ASN A 191 -14.89 3.28 -35.43
C ASN A 191 -14.85 4.21 -34.21
N VAL A 192 -13.90 5.14 -34.16
CA VAL A 192 -13.85 6.15 -33.09
C VAL A 192 -14.79 7.31 -33.43
N PRO A 193 -15.71 7.72 -32.53
CA PRO A 193 -16.57 8.89 -32.73
C PRO A 193 -15.75 10.17 -32.97
N PRO A 194 -16.35 11.24 -33.54
CA PRO A 194 -15.65 12.52 -33.71
C PRO A 194 -15.10 13.08 -32.39
N LEU A 195 -13.89 13.65 -32.42
CA LEU A 195 -13.25 14.22 -31.22
C LEU A 195 -14.18 15.22 -30.49
N SER A 196 -14.99 16.00 -31.20
CA SER A 196 -15.94 16.93 -30.60
C SER A 196 -16.96 16.27 -29.67
N GLU A 197 -17.33 15.01 -29.95
CA GLU A 197 -18.30 14.26 -29.13
C GLU A 197 -17.64 13.65 -27.89
N VAL A 198 -16.38 13.21 -28.01
CA VAL A 198 -15.66 12.50 -26.95
C VAL A 198 -14.61 13.35 -26.23
N ARG A 199 -14.46 14.63 -26.58
CA ARG A 199 -13.41 15.52 -26.04
C ARG A 199 -13.35 15.49 -24.52
N THR A 200 -14.50 15.64 -23.85
CA THR A 200 -14.58 15.63 -22.38
C THR A 200 -14.19 14.27 -21.79
N GLN A 201 -14.54 13.17 -22.46
CA GLN A 201 -14.15 11.84 -22.01
C GLN A 201 -12.63 11.63 -22.14
N VAL A 202 -12.03 12.05 -23.25
CA VAL A 202 -10.58 12.01 -23.46
C VAL A 202 -9.86 12.89 -22.44
N GLU A 203 -10.34 14.10 -22.21
CA GLU A 203 -9.80 15.01 -21.19
C GLU A 203 -9.82 14.37 -19.80
N ASN A 204 -10.96 13.82 -19.38
CA ASN A 204 -11.08 13.12 -18.11
C ASN A 204 -10.14 11.90 -18.02
N GLN A 205 -10.01 11.13 -19.11
CA GLN A 205 -9.11 9.98 -19.15
C GLN A 205 -7.64 10.39 -18.96
N ILE A 206 -7.20 11.46 -19.63
CA ILE A 206 -5.85 12.01 -19.48
C ILE A 206 -5.62 12.54 -18.07
N ILE A 207 -6.59 13.26 -17.51
CA ILE A 207 -6.54 13.75 -16.12
C ILE A 207 -6.38 12.57 -15.15
N GLN A 208 -7.19 11.52 -15.31
CA GLN A 208 -7.09 10.31 -14.48
C GLN A 208 -5.72 9.63 -14.59
N GLN A 209 -5.17 9.50 -15.80
CA GLN A 209 -3.82 8.93 -15.99
C GLN A 209 -2.75 9.78 -15.29
N LYS A 210 -2.81 11.10 -15.42
CA LYS A 210 -1.87 12.01 -14.74
C LYS A 210 -1.99 11.95 -13.23
N GLN A 211 -3.21 11.90 -12.70
CA GLN A 211 -3.45 11.73 -11.27
C GLN A 211 -2.86 10.42 -10.75
N GLN A 212 -3.02 9.31 -11.50
CA GLN A 212 -2.40 8.04 -11.17
C GLN A 212 -0.87 8.12 -11.16
N LEU A 213 -0.25 8.85 -12.11
CA LEU A 213 1.20 9.08 -12.13
C LEU A 213 1.68 9.88 -10.91
N LEU A 214 0.96 10.94 -10.53
CA LEU A 214 1.28 11.73 -9.34
C LEU A 214 1.23 10.88 -8.07
N ILE A 215 0.18 10.07 -7.92
CA ILE A 215 0.04 9.14 -6.79
C ILE A 215 1.15 8.09 -6.83
N SER A 216 1.43 7.49 -7.98
CA SER A 216 2.47 6.46 -8.14
C SER A 216 3.85 7.01 -7.77
N ASN A 217 4.20 8.21 -8.25
CA ASN A 217 5.44 8.89 -7.90
C ASN A 217 5.54 9.12 -6.40
N TYR A 218 4.47 9.58 -5.77
CA TYR A 218 4.45 9.81 -4.34
C TYR A 218 4.57 8.50 -3.53
N VAL A 219 3.86 7.45 -3.93
CA VAL A 219 3.99 6.11 -3.34
C VAL A 219 5.42 5.57 -3.48
N ASN A 220 6.10 5.83 -4.60
CA ASN A 220 7.49 5.43 -4.78
C ASN A 220 8.43 6.12 -3.76
N LEU A 221 8.16 7.37 -3.37
CA LEU A 221 8.88 8.03 -2.29
C LEU A 221 8.63 7.34 -0.94
N LEU A 222 7.39 6.95 -0.66
CA LEU A 222 7.06 6.17 0.55
C LEU A 222 7.75 4.80 0.54
N ARG A 223 7.78 4.12 -0.61
CA ARG A 223 8.49 2.84 -0.80
C ARG A 223 9.98 2.98 -0.54
N ALA A 224 10.63 4.02 -1.07
CA ALA A 224 12.07 4.25 -0.91
C ALA A 224 12.49 4.49 0.56
N SER A 225 11.57 4.94 1.40
CA SER A 225 11.80 5.16 2.84
C SER A 225 11.32 4.01 3.74
N SER A 226 10.88 2.90 3.15
CA SER A 226 10.26 1.77 3.87
C SER A 226 10.99 0.46 3.63
N THR A 227 10.87 -0.45 4.59
CA THR A 227 11.31 -1.84 4.42
C THR A 227 10.15 -2.67 3.89
N ILE A 228 10.32 -3.33 2.74
CA ILE A 228 9.25 -4.11 2.10
C ILE A 228 9.80 -5.51 1.83
N GLU A 229 9.09 -6.52 2.32
CA GLU A 229 9.40 -7.92 2.09
C GLU A 229 8.17 -8.58 1.45
N THR A 230 8.31 -9.05 0.21
CA THR A 230 7.25 -9.80 -0.48
C THR A 230 7.46 -11.29 -0.26
N LEU A 231 6.40 -11.98 0.14
CA LEU A 231 6.43 -13.40 0.54
C LEU A 231 5.70 -14.33 -0.45
N ILE A 232 5.06 -13.76 -1.47
CA ILE A 232 4.41 -14.55 -2.53
C ILE A 232 5.44 -15.22 -3.44
N LYS A 233 5.12 -16.43 -3.91
CA LYS A 233 5.90 -17.20 -4.89
C LYS A 233 5.29 -17.15 -6.28
#